data_AF-A0A1G2XJP8-F1
#
_entry.id   AF-A0A1G2XJP8-F1
#
_cell.length_a   1.000
_cell.length_b   1.000
_cell.length_c   1.000
_cell.angle_alpha   90.00
_cell.angle_beta   90.00
_cell.angle_gamma   90.00
#
_symmetry.space_group_name_H-M   'P 1'
#
loop_
_entity.id
_entity.type
_entity.pdbx_description
1 polymer ?
#
loop_
_entity_poly.entity_id
_entity_poly.type
_entity_poly.pdbx_seq_one_letter_code
_entity_poly.pdbx_strand_id
1 'polypeptide(L)'
;MERLKLVLEFIQRRKKLVGFFTIIVLVVFFVTISKVYHYSEKSEFCASCHEMKIHYDSFKASKHHNEHVENCHACHVGPGLKGYAHAKLSDGTHDSLMHSFQAYTDGAFIEIAEDSLQILNGNCVRCHTEGFTKDKSHMEFVLKSNKHGIHGETPEKLECTDCHLGVVHPHMPGDLFKAYAAKKIKPYGTYEETDCLACHRMATPDVVKEWTKGAHAVKGVTCISCHGNDHRFIARKRGHVSASTCGECHQNQYVDFRESAHLQGHPVAATSKFNVISTRLLNIKDCKECHKLGLSYEFDRVGGSCNACHPSHKFSVADARAYDACEKCHIGGPEHSQLDTSERSIFGKVQGMRSQGLITKELITCQSCHGPNKSHNYSKTFLPQNIEVLLFGGTGLVKLPTTHR
;
A
#
# COMPACT_ATOMS: atom_id res chain seq x y z
N MET A 1 52.99 -18.69 51.76
CA MET A 1 53.98 -19.34 50.87
C MET A 1 54.04 -20.87 51.05
N GLU A 2 53.95 -21.42 52.27
CA GLU A 2 53.95 -22.87 52.53
C GLU A 2 52.80 -23.65 51.85
N ARG A 3 51.58 -23.13 51.90
CA ARG A 3 50.42 -23.78 51.23
C ARG A 3 50.60 -23.86 49.71
N LEU A 4 51.26 -22.88 49.10
CA LEU A 4 51.53 -22.87 47.65
C LEU A 4 52.59 -23.92 47.29
N LYS A 5 53.64 -24.08 48.12
CA LYS A 5 54.64 -25.16 47.97
C LYS A 5 54.01 -26.55 48.07
N LEU A 6 53.14 -26.78 49.06
CA LEU A 6 52.43 -28.05 49.23
C LEU A 6 51.53 -28.39 48.04
N VAL A 7 50.83 -27.41 47.48
CA VAL A 7 50.00 -27.59 46.28
C VAL A 7 50.86 -27.89 45.05
N LEU A 8 51.99 -27.20 44.88
CA LEU A 8 52.92 -27.43 43.77
C LEU A 8 53.56 -28.82 43.84
N GLU A 9 53.94 -29.29 45.03
CA GLU A 9 54.45 -30.65 45.24
C GLU A 9 53.38 -31.71 44.99
N PHE A 10 52.13 -31.47 45.42
CA PHE A 10 51.00 -32.35 45.13
C PHE A 10 50.74 -32.47 43.62
N ILE A 11 50.73 -31.34 42.92
CA ILE A 11 50.58 -31.29 41.45
C ILE A 11 51.75 -32.01 40.78
N GLN A 12 52.99 -31.83 41.26
CA GLN A 12 54.17 -32.50 40.71
C GLN A 12 54.17 -34.02 40.92
N ARG A 13 53.68 -34.51 42.07
CA ARG A 13 53.58 -35.96 42.35
C ARG A 13 52.42 -36.62 41.59
N ARG A 14 51.34 -35.88 41.29
CA ARG A 14 50.14 -36.40 40.63
C ARG A 14 49.85 -35.76 39.27
N LYS A 15 50.90 -35.35 38.53
CA LYS A 15 50.78 -34.64 37.22
C LYS A 15 49.79 -35.28 36.25
N LYS A 16 49.79 -36.62 36.13
CA LYS A 16 48.86 -37.36 35.25
C LYS A 16 47.40 -37.24 35.69
N LEU A 17 47.14 -37.33 37.00
CA LEU A 17 45.79 -37.24 37.58
C LEU A 17 45.26 -35.80 37.50
N VAL A 18 46.09 -34.83 37.87
CA VAL A 18 45.74 -33.40 37.76
C VAL A 18 45.51 -33.03 36.29
N GLY A 19 46.38 -33.47 35.38
CA GLY A 19 46.21 -33.26 33.94
C GLY A 19 44.90 -33.86 33.41
N PHE A 20 44.54 -35.08 33.82
CA PHE A 20 43.29 -35.73 33.44
C PHE A 20 42.05 -34.93 33.89
N PHE A 21 42.00 -34.51 35.16
CA PHE A 21 40.88 -33.69 35.65
C PHE A 21 40.84 -32.31 35.02
N THR A 22 41.99 -31.67 34.77
CA THR A 22 42.03 -30.39 34.05
C THR A 22 41.49 -30.53 32.63
N ILE A 23 41.83 -31.60 31.92
CA ILE A 23 41.27 -31.88 30.58
C ILE A 23 39.75 -32.05 30.67
N ILE A 24 39.24 -32.82 31.65
CA ILE A 24 37.79 -32.98 31.85
C ILE A 24 37.12 -31.64 32.09
N VAL A 25 37.68 -30.81 32.99
CA VAL A 25 37.13 -29.48 33.30
C VAL A 25 37.11 -28.59 32.05
N LEU A 26 38.20 -28.58 31.26
CA LEU A 26 38.26 -27.83 30.02
C LEU A 26 37.23 -28.33 29.00
N VAL A 27 37.11 -29.65 28.80
CA VAL A 27 36.12 -30.23 27.89
C VAL A 27 34.71 -29.87 28.31
N VAL A 28 34.37 -30.03 29.59
CA VAL A 28 33.06 -29.65 30.14
C VAL A 28 32.82 -28.15 29.97
N PHE A 29 33.82 -27.32 30.20
CA PHE A 29 33.74 -25.87 30.03
C PHE A 29 33.46 -25.49 28.57
N PHE A 30 34.23 -26.02 27.61
CA PHE A 30 34.02 -25.75 26.18
C PHE A 30 32.67 -26.27 25.68
N VAL A 31 32.25 -27.47 26.10
CA VAL A 31 30.93 -28.02 25.75
C VAL A 31 29.80 -27.16 26.33
N THR A 32 29.94 -26.73 27.59
CA THR A 32 28.94 -25.85 28.22
C THR A 32 28.84 -24.51 27.50
N ILE A 33 29.98 -23.87 27.20
CA ILE A 33 29.99 -22.59 26.47
C ILE A 33 29.37 -22.75 25.08
N SER A 34 29.73 -23.81 24.35
CA SER A 34 29.16 -24.06 23.02
C SER A 34 27.65 -24.27 23.08
N LYS A 35 27.14 -24.99 24.08
CA LYS A 35 25.69 -25.15 24.28
C LYS A 35 24.99 -23.84 24.60
N VAL A 36 25.56 -23.01 25.49
CA VAL A 36 25.01 -21.69 25.83
C VAL A 36 25.00 -20.77 24.62
N TYR A 37 26.11 -20.74 23.87
CA TYR A 37 26.25 -20.01 22.63
C TYR A 37 25.09 -20.35 21.67
N HIS A 38 24.94 -21.62 21.29
CA HIS A 38 23.90 -22.05 20.35
C HIS A 38 22.46 -21.96 20.91
N TYR A 39 22.28 -22.08 22.22
CA TYR A 39 20.98 -21.86 22.83
C TYR A 39 20.54 -20.39 22.70
N SER A 40 21.47 -19.46 22.89
CA SER A 40 21.19 -18.02 22.82
C SER A 40 21.00 -17.48 21.39
N GLU A 41 21.25 -18.30 20.37
CA GLU A 41 20.99 -18.00 18.96
C GLU A 41 19.56 -18.40 18.53
N LYS A 42 18.86 -19.19 19.34
CA LYS A 42 17.51 -19.67 19.01
C LYS A 42 16.48 -18.56 19.10
N SER A 43 15.52 -18.53 18.18
CA SER A 43 14.37 -17.61 18.26
C SER A 43 13.60 -17.74 19.58
N GLU A 44 13.51 -18.95 20.12
CA GLU A 44 12.81 -19.25 21.38
C GLU A 44 13.51 -18.62 22.60
N PHE A 45 14.83 -18.44 22.54
CA PHE A 45 15.55 -17.71 23.59
C PHE A 45 15.12 -16.26 23.62
N CYS A 46 15.07 -15.60 22.46
CA CYS A 46 14.60 -14.22 22.37
C CYS A 46 13.12 -14.10 22.75
N ALA A 47 12.27 -15.05 22.32
CA ALA A 47 10.85 -15.08 22.63
C ALA A 47 10.52 -15.41 24.09
N SER A 48 11.52 -15.83 24.89
CA SER A 48 11.35 -15.99 26.33
C SER A 48 11.13 -14.64 27.03
N CYS A 49 11.56 -13.54 26.40
CA CYS A 49 11.23 -12.18 26.82
C CYS A 49 9.82 -11.81 26.30
N HIS A 50 8.97 -11.28 27.17
CA HIS A 50 7.56 -11.01 26.83
C HIS A 50 7.40 -9.92 25.76
N GLU A 51 8.30 -8.93 25.74
CA GLU A 51 8.38 -7.85 24.75
C GLU A 51 8.72 -8.36 23.34
N MET A 52 9.36 -9.52 23.23
CA MET A 52 9.73 -10.11 21.94
C MET A 52 8.62 -10.99 21.35
N LYS A 53 7.61 -11.37 22.15
CA LYS A 53 6.59 -12.35 21.76
C LYS A 53 5.88 -11.96 20.45
N ILE A 54 5.53 -10.69 20.30
CA ILE A 54 4.82 -10.21 19.11
C ILE A 54 5.68 -10.26 17.84
N HIS A 55 6.97 -9.93 17.97
CA HIS A 55 7.93 -10.01 16.88
C HIS A 55 8.24 -11.47 16.51
N TYR A 56 8.32 -12.35 17.50
CA TYR A 56 8.46 -13.80 17.31
C TYR A 56 7.26 -14.39 16.58
N ASP A 57 6.04 -14.12 17.06
CA ASP A 57 4.81 -14.62 16.44
C ASP A 57 4.69 -14.11 14.99
N SER A 58 5.00 -12.84 14.76
CA SER A 58 5.02 -12.28 13.41
C SER A 58 6.09 -12.94 12.53
N PHE A 59 7.29 -13.20 13.05
CA PHE A 59 8.35 -13.87 12.31
C PHE A 59 7.95 -15.29 11.94
N LYS A 60 7.39 -16.05 12.89
CA LYS A 60 6.89 -17.41 12.67
C LYS A 60 5.79 -17.49 11.61
N ALA A 61 5.01 -16.42 11.44
CA ALA A 61 4.00 -16.33 10.39
C ALA A 61 4.60 -16.00 9.00
N SER A 62 5.86 -15.58 8.92
CA SER A 62 6.49 -15.17 7.67
C SER A 62 6.94 -16.34 6.80
N LYS A 63 7.01 -16.12 5.49
CA LYS A 63 7.63 -17.07 4.56
C LYS A 63 9.12 -17.25 4.81
N HIS A 64 9.80 -16.22 5.31
CA HIS A 64 11.21 -16.31 5.67
C HIS A 64 11.42 -17.42 6.71
N HIS A 65 10.62 -17.40 7.78
CA HIS A 65 10.68 -18.46 8.78
C HIS A 65 10.30 -19.83 8.21
N ASN A 66 9.17 -19.88 7.50
CA ASN A 66 8.57 -21.15 7.11
C ASN A 66 9.31 -21.87 5.97
N GLU A 67 10.20 -21.18 5.25
CA GLU A 67 10.89 -21.75 4.10
C GLU A 67 12.43 -21.80 4.27
N HIS A 68 13.07 -20.77 4.83
CA HIS A 68 14.53 -20.58 4.65
C HIS A 68 15.32 -20.07 5.86
N VAL A 69 14.69 -19.51 6.89
CA VAL A 69 15.37 -18.86 8.02
C VAL A 69 14.83 -19.37 9.34
N GLU A 70 15.60 -20.20 10.05
CA GLU A 70 15.10 -20.80 11.30
C GLU A 70 15.10 -19.82 12.48
N ASN A 71 16.09 -18.91 12.53
CA ASN A 71 16.39 -18.12 13.72
C ASN A 71 16.44 -16.61 13.47
N CYS A 72 15.89 -15.81 14.39
CA CYS A 72 16.00 -14.34 14.38
C CYS A 72 17.47 -13.89 14.25
N HIS A 73 18.39 -14.67 14.83
CA HIS A 73 19.83 -14.47 14.79
C HIS A 73 20.40 -14.34 13.38
N ALA A 74 19.82 -15.04 12.39
CA ALA A 74 20.31 -15.02 11.01
C ALA A 74 20.24 -13.63 10.36
N CYS A 75 19.29 -12.80 10.81
CA CYS A 75 19.07 -11.45 10.32
C CYS A 75 19.59 -10.39 11.30
N HIS A 76 19.35 -10.55 12.60
CA HIS A 76 19.63 -9.51 13.59
C HIS A 76 21.03 -9.56 14.20
N VAL A 77 21.86 -10.57 13.90
CA VAL A 77 23.21 -10.67 14.45
C VAL A 77 24.24 -10.93 13.36
N GLY A 78 25.38 -10.24 13.48
CA GLY A 78 26.45 -10.36 12.50
C GLY A 78 27.13 -11.73 12.49
N PRO A 79 27.77 -12.12 11.38
CA PRO A 79 28.47 -13.41 11.28
C PRO A 79 29.61 -13.55 12.29
N GLY A 80 29.80 -14.80 12.74
CA GLY A 80 30.95 -15.22 13.52
C GLY A 80 31.01 -14.60 14.92
N LEU A 81 32.15 -14.79 15.58
CA LEU A 81 32.31 -14.41 16.99
C LEU A 81 32.21 -12.89 17.21
N LYS A 82 32.65 -12.08 16.24
CA LYS A 82 32.59 -10.61 16.33
C LYS A 82 31.14 -10.12 16.32
N GLY A 83 30.32 -10.61 15.40
CA GLY A 83 28.91 -10.22 15.31
C GLY A 83 28.13 -10.71 16.52
N TYR A 84 28.36 -11.95 16.95
CA TYR A 84 27.80 -12.48 18.18
C TYR A 84 28.18 -11.63 19.41
N ALA A 85 29.46 -11.27 19.55
CA ALA A 85 29.93 -10.45 20.66
C ALA A 85 29.31 -9.05 20.65
N HIS A 86 29.18 -8.41 19.48
CA HIS A 86 28.49 -7.12 19.35
C HIS A 86 27.03 -7.26 19.80
N ALA A 87 26.27 -8.22 19.26
CA ALA A 87 24.87 -8.41 19.63
C ALA A 87 24.66 -8.77 21.11
N LYS A 88 25.56 -9.53 21.75
CA LYS A 88 25.41 -9.90 23.16
C LYS A 88 25.93 -8.84 24.13
N LEU A 89 27.03 -8.16 23.81
CA LEU A 89 27.68 -7.20 24.72
C LEU A 89 27.18 -5.76 24.53
N SER A 90 26.75 -5.38 23.32
CA SER A 90 26.13 -4.09 23.03
C SER A 90 24.62 -4.20 23.21
N ASP A 91 23.94 -4.76 22.22
CA ASP A 91 22.47 -4.76 22.11
C ASP A 91 21.84 -5.53 23.27
N GLY A 92 22.32 -6.74 23.54
CA GLY A 92 21.83 -7.59 24.62
C GLY A 92 22.04 -7.00 26.01
N THR A 93 23.13 -6.27 26.24
CA THR A 93 23.36 -5.57 27.53
C THR A 93 22.40 -4.41 27.67
N HIS A 94 22.22 -3.61 26.61
CA HIS A 94 21.27 -2.52 26.59
C HIS A 94 19.84 -3.03 26.87
N ASP A 95 19.40 -4.06 26.16
CA ASP A 95 18.07 -4.64 26.30
C ASP A 95 17.86 -5.24 27.69
N SER A 96 18.87 -5.94 28.22
CA SER A 96 18.82 -6.48 29.60
C SER A 96 18.70 -5.39 30.65
N LEU A 97 19.37 -4.25 30.45
CA LEU A 97 19.27 -3.09 31.33
C LEU A 97 17.87 -2.45 31.22
N MET A 98 17.37 -2.20 30.01
CA MET A 98 16.03 -1.65 29.80
C MET A 98 14.96 -2.55 30.42
N HIS A 99 15.08 -3.87 30.24
CA HIS A 99 14.22 -4.86 30.88
C HIS A 99 14.29 -4.78 32.41
N SER A 100 15.50 -4.71 32.98
CA SER A 100 15.72 -4.63 34.43
C SER A 100 15.14 -3.36 35.05
N PHE A 101 15.19 -2.25 34.32
CA PHE A 101 14.63 -0.96 34.76
C PHE A 101 13.16 -0.77 34.38
N GLN A 102 12.53 -1.76 33.75
CA GLN A 102 11.17 -1.64 33.20
C GLN A 102 11.00 -0.42 32.28
N ALA A 103 12.09 -0.01 31.62
CA ALA A 103 12.15 1.13 30.72
C ALA A 103 11.87 0.70 29.27
N TYR A 104 10.88 -0.17 29.08
CA TYR A 104 10.49 -0.73 27.78
C TYR A 104 8.99 -0.49 27.53
N THR A 105 8.63 -0.33 26.24
CA THR A 105 7.22 -0.34 25.80
C THR A 105 6.70 -1.77 25.83
N ASP A 106 5.41 -2.03 25.61
CA ASP A 106 4.79 -3.37 25.57
C ASP A 106 5.34 -4.34 24.49
N GLY A 107 6.50 -4.05 23.90
CA GLY A 107 7.11 -4.81 22.82
C GLY A 107 6.48 -4.53 21.47
N ALA A 108 5.48 -3.64 21.38
CA ALA A 108 4.89 -3.28 20.09
C ALA A 108 5.87 -2.50 19.20
N PHE A 109 6.88 -1.87 19.78
CA PHE A 109 7.84 -1.06 19.07
C PHE A 109 9.27 -1.31 19.55
N ILE A 110 10.02 -2.05 18.73
CA ILE A 110 11.47 -2.23 18.88
C ILE A 110 12.13 -1.55 17.67
N GLU A 111 12.88 -0.49 17.92
CA GLU A 111 13.74 0.13 16.91
C GLU A 111 15.09 -0.56 16.90
N ILE A 112 15.60 -0.79 15.70
CA ILE A 112 16.96 -1.30 15.52
C ILE A 112 17.91 -0.11 15.65
N ALA A 113 18.94 -0.27 16.49
CA ALA A 113 20.00 0.71 16.62
C ALA A 113 20.68 0.97 15.26
N GLU A 114 21.17 2.19 15.06
CA GLU A 114 21.72 2.63 13.77
C GLU A 114 22.92 1.79 13.30
N ASP A 115 23.76 1.34 14.24
CA ASP A 115 24.88 0.44 13.98
C ASP A 115 24.43 -0.99 13.65
N SER A 116 23.38 -1.48 14.31
CA SER A 116 22.76 -2.78 14.02
C SER A 116 21.96 -2.80 12.71
N LEU A 117 21.54 -1.64 12.19
CA LEU A 117 20.88 -1.53 10.88
C LEU A 117 21.79 -2.01 9.75
N GLN A 118 23.07 -1.63 9.79
CA GLN A 118 24.06 -2.06 8.79
C GLN A 118 24.31 -3.57 8.84
N ILE A 119 24.31 -4.14 10.05
CA ILE A 119 24.42 -5.59 10.27
C ILE A 119 23.21 -6.30 9.65
N LEU A 120 22.01 -5.83 9.96
CA LEU A 120 20.77 -6.38 9.40
C LEU A 120 20.79 -6.35 7.87
N ASN A 121 21.08 -5.18 7.29
CA ASN A 121 21.10 -5.02 5.84
C ASN A 121 22.18 -5.89 5.18
N GLY A 122 23.38 -5.97 5.78
CA GLY A 122 24.44 -6.86 5.33
C GLY A 122 24.03 -8.34 5.35
N ASN A 123 23.29 -8.76 6.37
CA ASN A 123 22.75 -10.11 6.47
C ASN A 123 21.69 -10.39 5.39
N CYS A 124 20.82 -9.43 5.08
CA CYS A 124 19.89 -9.52 3.94
C CYS A 124 20.68 -9.71 2.64
N VAL A 125 21.65 -8.84 2.36
CA VAL A 125 22.47 -8.88 1.13
C VAL A 125 23.19 -10.22 0.98
N ARG A 126 23.76 -10.77 2.06
CA ARG A 126 24.48 -12.04 2.05
C ARG A 126 23.64 -13.16 1.45
N CYS A 127 22.46 -13.41 2.01
CA CYS A 127 21.60 -14.50 1.53
C CYS A 127 20.98 -14.16 0.16
N HIS A 128 20.51 -12.93 -0.02
CA HIS A 128 19.78 -12.53 -1.24
C HIS A 128 20.67 -12.42 -2.49
N THR A 129 21.99 -12.33 -2.32
CA THR A 129 22.96 -12.40 -3.43
C THR A 129 23.24 -13.84 -3.87
N GLU A 130 23.09 -14.82 -2.97
CA GLU A 130 23.48 -16.23 -3.20
C GLU A 130 22.35 -17.12 -3.77
N GLY A 131 21.10 -16.64 -3.85
CA GLY A 131 20.06 -17.40 -4.56
C GLY A 131 18.60 -17.08 -4.23
N PHE A 132 18.32 -16.33 -3.15
CA PHE A 132 16.94 -16.03 -2.75
C PHE A 132 16.27 -14.90 -3.54
N THR A 133 17.02 -14.21 -4.40
CA THR A 133 16.47 -13.18 -5.29
C THR A 133 16.36 -13.73 -6.71
N LYS A 134 15.12 -13.83 -7.22
CA LYS A 134 14.84 -14.37 -8.57
C LYS A 134 15.48 -13.52 -9.68
N ASP A 135 15.40 -12.21 -9.55
CA ASP A 135 15.98 -11.26 -10.49
C ASP A 135 17.33 -10.76 -9.96
N LYS A 136 18.42 -11.24 -10.54
CA LYS A 136 19.78 -10.85 -10.11
C LYS A 136 20.06 -9.36 -10.33
N SER A 137 19.39 -8.72 -11.28
CA SER A 137 19.57 -7.28 -11.54
C SER A 137 19.02 -6.41 -10.42
N HIS A 138 18.06 -6.94 -9.64
CA HIS A 138 17.47 -6.24 -8.50
C HIS A 138 18.52 -5.87 -7.44
N MET A 139 19.33 -6.84 -7.02
CA MET A 139 20.38 -6.61 -6.02
C MET A 139 21.43 -5.63 -6.51
N GLU A 140 21.84 -5.75 -7.78
CA GLU A 140 22.82 -4.85 -8.37
C GLU A 140 22.30 -3.41 -8.42
N PHE A 141 21.04 -3.22 -8.79
CA PHE A 141 20.39 -1.91 -8.83
C PHE A 141 20.28 -1.29 -7.43
N VAL A 142 19.80 -2.06 -6.45
CA VAL A 142 19.59 -1.58 -5.07
C VAL A 142 20.92 -1.20 -4.42
N LEU A 143 21.97 -2.01 -4.57
CA LEU A 143 23.30 -1.74 -4.00
C LEU A 143 23.98 -0.48 -4.58
N LYS A 144 23.58 -0.06 -5.77
CA LYS A 144 24.04 1.18 -6.43
C LYS A 144 23.12 2.38 -6.16
N SER A 145 21.98 2.16 -5.51
CA SER A 145 20.96 3.18 -5.28
C SER A 145 21.15 3.87 -3.94
N ASN A 146 20.77 5.14 -3.89
CA ASN A 146 20.73 5.95 -2.67
C ASN A 146 19.32 6.49 -2.45
N LYS A 147 19.00 6.81 -1.20
CA LYS A 147 17.79 7.56 -0.85
C LYS A 147 17.88 8.97 -1.45
N HIS A 148 16.76 9.47 -1.94
CA HIS A 148 16.67 10.88 -2.35
C HIS A 148 16.72 11.74 -1.08
N GLY A 149 17.81 12.48 -0.89
CA GLY A 149 17.92 13.46 0.20
C GLY A 149 16.84 14.53 0.05
N ILE A 150 16.13 14.82 1.14
CA ILE A 150 15.22 15.96 1.20
C ILE A 150 16.09 17.15 1.66
N HIS A 151 16.04 18.29 0.97
CA HIS A 151 16.70 19.54 1.39
C HIS A 151 18.23 19.55 1.51
N GLY A 152 18.96 18.97 0.55
CA GLY A 152 20.41 19.23 0.42
C GLY A 152 21.31 18.42 1.35
N GLU A 153 20.75 17.40 2.01
CA GLU A 153 21.53 16.41 2.76
C GLU A 153 22.28 15.44 1.82
N THR A 154 23.37 14.87 2.32
CA THR A 154 24.13 13.84 1.62
C THR A 154 23.25 12.61 1.37
N PRO A 155 23.24 12.04 0.15
CA PRO A 155 22.47 10.85 -0.14
C PRO A 155 22.88 9.68 0.77
N GLU A 156 21.95 9.19 1.58
CA GLU A 156 22.13 7.96 2.36
C GLU A 156 21.98 6.72 1.47
N LYS A 157 22.64 5.62 1.84
CA LYS A 157 22.45 4.34 1.16
C LYS A 157 21.02 3.83 1.33
N LEU A 158 20.51 3.18 0.28
CA LEU A 158 19.23 2.49 0.34
C LEU A 158 19.40 1.17 1.10
N GLU A 159 18.59 0.97 2.12
CA GLU A 159 18.55 -0.24 2.93
C GLU A 159 17.42 -1.16 2.45
N CYS A 160 17.59 -2.48 2.59
CA CYS A 160 16.59 -3.45 2.14
C CYS A 160 15.22 -3.19 2.80
N THR A 161 15.21 -2.80 4.08
CA THR A 161 14.00 -2.53 4.86
C THR A 161 13.26 -1.26 4.43
N ASP A 162 13.89 -0.34 3.68
CA ASP A 162 13.18 0.83 3.14
C ASP A 162 12.08 0.43 2.14
N CYS A 163 12.29 -0.70 1.46
CA CYS A 163 11.35 -1.26 0.48
C CYS A 163 10.82 -2.66 0.85
N HIS A 164 11.38 -3.35 1.84
CA HIS A 164 10.94 -4.71 2.25
C HIS A 164 10.44 -4.77 3.68
N LEU A 165 10.01 -3.62 4.20
CA LEU A 165 9.40 -3.51 5.49
C LEU A 165 8.18 -4.42 5.65
N GLY A 166 8.16 -5.26 6.68
CA GLY A 166 7.04 -6.18 6.94
C GLY A 166 7.07 -7.47 6.12
N VAL A 167 8.07 -7.69 5.26
CA VAL A 167 8.23 -8.96 4.54
C VAL A 167 8.60 -10.11 5.50
N VAL A 168 9.47 -9.83 6.47
CA VAL A 168 9.89 -10.79 7.51
C VAL A 168 8.97 -10.77 8.72
N HIS A 169 8.27 -9.65 8.94
CA HIS A 169 7.30 -9.47 10.03
C HIS A 169 5.94 -8.99 9.48
N PRO A 170 5.14 -9.87 8.87
CA PRO A 170 3.90 -9.49 8.17
C PRO A 170 2.76 -9.07 9.08
N HIS A 171 2.68 -9.58 10.31
CA HIS A 171 1.60 -9.29 11.25
C HIS A 171 2.11 -8.36 12.34
N MET A 172 1.98 -7.07 12.09
CA MET A 172 2.44 -6.03 13.01
C MET A 172 1.30 -5.60 13.94
N PRO A 173 1.56 -5.35 15.24
CA PRO A 173 0.55 -4.81 16.15
C PRO A 173 -0.01 -3.48 15.64
N GLY A 174 -1.21 -3.12 16.11
CA GLY A 174 -1.86 -1.86 15.77
C GLY A 174 -0.97 -0.63 16.01
N ASP A 175 -0.22 -0.60 17.13
CA ASP A 175 0.70 0.50 17.43
C ASP A 175 1.90 0.58 16.50
N LEU A 176 2.33 -0.54 15.94
CA LEU A 176 3.39 -0.55 14.93
C LEU A 176 2.87 -0.01 13.59
N PHE A 177 1.65 -0.38 13.16
CA PHE A 177 1.00 0.25 12.00
C PHE A 177 0.78 1.76 12.20
N LYS A 178 0.46 2.20 13.42
CA LYS A 178 0.35 3.62 13.77
C LYS A 178 1.65 4.37 13.56
N ALA A 179 2.78 3.80 13.99
CA ALA A 179 4.10 4.39 13.81
C ALA A 179 4.47 4.49 12.32
N TYR A 180 4.22 3.44 11.53
CA TYR A 180 4.48 3.48 10.08
C TYR A 180 3.61 4.49 9.34
N ALA A 181 2.33 4.57 9.70
CA ALA A 181 1.43 5.59 9.18
C ALA A 181 1.95 7.00 9.51
N ALA A 182 2.42 7.24 10.74
CA ALA A 182 2.99 8.52 11.16
C ALA A 182 4.27 8.87 10.38
N LYS A 183 5.17 7.89 10.17
CA LYS A 183 6.39 8.04 9.37
C LYS A 183 6.11 8.06 7.85
N LYS A 184 4.86 7.87 7.41
CA LYS A 184 4.44 7.76 5.98
C LYS A 184 5.18 6.68 5.20
N ILE A 185 5.67 5.65 5.89
CA ILE A 185 6.35 4.52 5.27
C ILE A 185 5.28 3.51 4.86
N LYS A 186 5.30 3.12 3.58
CA LYS A 186 4.35 2.13 3.05
C LYS A 186 4.86 0.73 3.40
N PRO A 187 4.04 -0.13 4.03
CA PRO A 187 4.46 -1.48 4.34
C PRO A 187 4.51 -2.32 3.05
N TYR A 188 5.39 -3.31 2.97
CA TYR A 188 5.57 -4.17 1.80
C TYR A 188 5.31 -5.62 2.16
N GLY A 189 4.33 -6.24 1.48
CA GLY A 189 3.95 -7.61 1.77
C GLY A 189 2.52 -7.90 1.33
N THR A 190 2.06 -9.09 1.70
CA THR A 190 0.65 -9.49 1.58
C THR A 190 -0.02 -9.32 2.93
N TYR A 191 -1.21 -8.75 2.94
CA TYR A 191 -1.95 -8.39 4.16
C TYR A 191 -3.37 -8.95 4.12
N GLU A 192 -3.90 -9.26 5.30
CA GLU A 192 -5.30 -9.64 5.46
C GLU A 192 -6.18 -8.39 5.56
N GLU A 193 -7.49 -8.55 5.36
CA GLU A 193 -8.41 -7.40 5.35
C GLU A 193 -8.39 -6.63 6.68
N THR A 194 -8.20 -7.34 7.79
CA THR A 194 -8.05 -6.74 9.13
C THR A 194 -6.85 -5.81 9.22
N ASP A 195 -5.74 -6.16 8.56
CA ASP A 195 -4.52 -5.36 8.54
C ASP A 195 -4.70 -4.11 7.67
N CYS A 196 -5.39 -4.25 6.52
CA CYS A 196 -5.75 -3.13 5.66
C CYS A 196 -6.52 -2.07 6.47
N LEU A 197 -7.58 -2.49 7.17
CA LEU A 197 -8.38 -1.58 7.99
C LEU A 197 -7.59 -1.02 9.18
N ALA A 198 -6.80 -1.84 9.87
CA ALA A 198 -6.01 -1.40 11.02
C ALA A 198 -5.04 -0.28 10.63
N CYS A 199 -4.28 -0.46 9.55
CA CYS A 199 -3.32 0.54 9.08
C CYS A 199 -4.01 1.75 8.44
N HIS A 200 -4.95 1.54 7.51
CA HIS A 200 -5.57 2.64 6.77
C HIS A 200 -6.50 3.52 7.61
N ARG A 201 -7.01 3.04 8.76
CA ARG A 201 -7.70 3.90 9.74
C ARG A 201 -6.80 5.03 10.25
N MET A 202 -5.49 4.85 10.21
CA MET A 202 -4.49 5.83 10.65
C MET A 202 -3.78 6.48 9.47
N ALA A 203 -3.40 5.70 8.45
CA ALA A 203 -2.67 6.19 7.30
C ALA A 203 -3.55 7.02 6.34
N THR A 204 -4.82 6.63 6.16
CA THR A 204 -5.78 7.30 5.27
C THR A 204 -7.19 7.27 5.90
N PRO A 205 -7.41 7.97 7.02
CA PRO A 205 -8.65 7.88 7.79
C PRO A 205 -9.89 8.24 6.97
N ASP A 206 -9.79 9.21 6.06
CA ASP A 206 -10.90 9.63 5.20
C ASP A 206 -11.33 8.53 4.22
N VAL A 207 -10.37 7.77 3.67
CA VAL A 207 -10.66 6.64 2.78
C VAL A 207 -11.48 5.58 3.50
N VAL A 208 -11.08 5.20 4.71
CA VAL A 208 -11.81 4.20 5.51
C VAL A 208 -13.19 4.74 5.88
N LYS A 209 -13.27 6.00 6.31
CA LYS A 209 -14.53 6.65 6.68
C LYS A 209 -15.51 6.71 5.51
N GLU A 210 -15.04 6.99 4.29
CA GLU A 210 -15.87 6.97 3.09
C GLU A 210 -16.32 5.55 2.73
N TRP A 211 -15.40 4.59 2.72
CA TRP A 211 -15.72 3.19 2.42
C TRP A 211 -16.75 2.63 3.40
N THR A 212 -16.58 2.84 4.70
CA THR A 212 -17.52 2.37 5.75
C THR A 212 -18.93 2.94 5.56
N LYS A 213 -19.06 4.13 4.99
CA LYS A 213 -20.37 4.75 4.66
C LYS A 213 -20.91 4.31 3.29
N GLY A 214 -20.07 3.70 2.45
CA GLY A 214 -20.41 3.27 1.10
C GLY A 214 -21.18 1.96 1.08
N ALA A 215 -21.86 1.70 -0.05
CA ALA A 215 -22.64 0.47 -0.24
C ALA A 215 -21.75 -0.79 -0.23
N HIS A 216 -20.49 -0.67 -0.66
CA HIS A 216 -19.54 -1.79 -0.68
C HIS A 216 -19.27 -2.35 0.72
N ALA A 217 -18.99 -1.50 1.72
CA ALA A 217 -18.80 -1.96 3.10
C ALA A 217 -20.06 -2.66 3.65
N VAL A 218 -21.24 -2.09 3.42
CA VAL A 218 -22.53 -2.67 3.85
C VAL A 218 -22.78 -4.04 3.22
N LYS A 219 -22.26 -4.27 2.01
CA LYS A 219 -22.39 -5.53 1.28
C LYS A 219 -21.20 -6.47 1.47
N GLY A 220 -20.24 -6.14 2.34
CA GLY A 220 -19.07 -6.98 2.62
C GLY A 220 -18.01 -6.99 1.52
N VAL A 221 -18.04 -6.04 0.58
CA VAL A 221 -16.98 -5.86 -0.42
C VAL A 221 -15.82 -5.12 0.25
N THR A 222 -14.68 -5.79 0.32
CA THR A 222 -13.55 -5.40 1.16
C THR A 222 -12.49 -4.61 0.39
N CYS A 223 -11.46 -4.07 1.06
CA CYS A 223 -10.34 -3.40 0.39
C CYS A 223 -9.64 -4.35 -0.61
N ILE A 224 -9.40 -5.58 -0.16
CA ILE A 224 -8.76 -6.64 -0.97
C ILE A 224 -9.60 -7.00 -2.19
N SER A 225 -10.92 -6.92 -2.11
CA SER A 225 -11.83 -7.26 -3.22
C SER A 225 -11.59 -6.39 -4.47
N CYS A 226 -11.07 -5.16 -4.29
CA CYS A 226 -10.76 -4.27 -5.41
C CYS A 226 -9.26 -4.11 -5.65
N HIS A 227 -8.45 -4.03 -4.59
CA HIS A 227 -7.02 -3.72 -4.70
C HIS A 227 -6.13 -4.97 -4.74
N GLY A 228 -6.63 -6.13 -4.29
CA GLY A 228 -5.83 -7.32 -3.97
C GLY A 228 -5.20 -7.23 -2.58
N ASN A 229 -4.47 -8.27 -2.19
CA ASN A 229 -3.82 -8.36 -0.86
C ASN A 229 -2.33 -8.02 -0.87
N ASP A 230 -1.69 -7.98 -2.03
CA ASP A 230 -0.26 -7.69 -2.17
C ASP A 230 -0.02 -6.19 -2.29
N HIS A 231 0.37 -5.56 -1.18
CA HIS A 231 0.59 -4.12 -1.09
C HIS A 231 1.71 -3.62 -2.01
N ARG A 232 2.60 -4.49 -2.49
CA ARG A 232 3.62 -4.12 -3.48
C ARG A 232 2.98 -3.77 -4.82
N PHE A 233 2.02 -4.59 -5.27
CA PHE A 233 1.28 -4.32 -6.50
C PHE A 233 0.35 -3.12 -6.34
N ILE A 234 -0.30 -2.99 -5.18
CA ILE A 234 -1.16 -1.83 -4.86
C ILE A 234 -0.33 -0.54 -4.89
N ALA A 235 0.82 -0.51 -4.22
CA ALA A 235 1.71 0.64 -4.17
C ALA A 235 2.25 1.00 -5.57
N ARG A 236 2.66 0.00 -6.37
CA ARG A 236 3.10 0.21 -7.76
C ARG A 236 2.01 0.82 -8.63
N LYS A 237 0.77 0.37 -8.48
CA LYS A 237 -0.41 0.92 -9.17
C LYS A 237 -0.92 2.22 -8.56
N ARG A 238 -0.32 2.70 -7.46
CA ARG A 238 -0.81 3.85 -6.67
C ARG A 238 -2.29 3.69 -6.26
N GLY A 239 -2.71 2.47 -5.96
CA GLY A 239 -4.10 2.14 -5.64
C GLY A 239 -5.07 2.15 -6.84
N HIS A 240 -4.58 2.27 -8.08
CA HIS A 240 -5.45 2.23 -9.27
C HIS A 240 -6.20 0.91 -9.40
N VAL A 241 -7.50 1.02 -9.67
CA VAL A 241 -8.42 -0.08 -9.97
C VAL A 241 -9.08 0.23 -11.31
N SER A 242 -8.95 -0.67 -12.27
CA SER A 242 -9.51 -0.49 -13.60
C SER A 242 -11.02 -0.80 -13.64
N ALA A 243 -11.70 -0.27 -14.65
CA ALA A 243 -13.13 -0.50 -14.88
C ALA A 243 -13.48 -2.00 -15.00
N SER A 244 -12.55 -2.83 -15.48
CA SER A 244 -12.75 -4.27 -15.58
C SER A 244 -12.97 -4.95 -14.23
N THR A 245 -12.31 -4.49 -13.15
CA THR A 245 -12.53 -5.01 -11.80
C THR A 245 -13.97 -4.76 -11.34
N CYS A 246 -14.53 -3.59 -11.68
CA CYS A 246 -15.94 -3.30 -11.40
C CYS A 246 -16.86 -4.22 -12.21
N GLY A 247 -16.49 -4.55 -13.45
CA GLY A 247 -17.26 -5.41 -14.35
C GLY A 247 -17.49 -6.82 -13.83
N GLU A 248 -16.62 -7.34 -12.97
CA GLU A 248 -16.78 -8.66 -12.34
C GLU A 248 -18.07 -8.77 -11.51
N CYS A 249 -18.60 -7.65 -11.01
CA CYS A 249 -19.88 -7.60 -10.28
C CYS A 249 -20.93 -6.70 -10.97
N HIS A 250 -20.51 -5.66 -11.69
CA HIS A 250 -21.37 -4.67 -12.35
C HIS A 250 -21.37 -4.84 -13.87
N GLN A 251 -21.59 -6.07 -14.33
CA GLN A 251 -21.42 -6.45 -15.73
C GLN A 251 -22.24 -5.58 -16.70
N ASN A 252 -23.51 -5.29 -16.37
CA ASN A 252 -24.38 -4.49 -17.24
C ASN A 252 -23.86 -3.06 -17.41
N GLN A 253 -23.50 -2.41 -16.30
CA GLN A 253 -22.95 -1.06 -16.32
C GLN A 253 -21.59 -1.03 -17.03
N TYR A 254 -20.75 -2.04 -16.82
CA TYR A 254 -19.45 -2.14 -17.45
C TYR A 254 -19.55 -2.35 -18.97
N VAL A 255 -20.46 -3.21 -19.45
CA VAL A 255 -20.68 -3.42 -20.88
C VAL A 255 -21.14 -2.13 -21.55
N ASP A 256 -22.11 -1.43 -20.95
CA ASP A 256 -22.58 -0.14 -21.43
C ASP A 256 -21.45 0.91 -21.47
N PHE A 257 -20.70 1.04 -20.38
CA PHE A 257 -19.58 1.97 -20.30
C PHE A 257 -18.49 1.63 -21.33
N ARG A 258 -18.25 0.34 -21.57
CA ARG A 258 -17.25 -0.11 -22.54
C ARG A 258 -17.59 0.28 -23.97
N GLU A 259 -18.86 0.35 -24.31
CA GLU A 259 -19.33 0.83 -25.61
C GLU A 259 -19.42 2.36 -25.72
N SER A 260 -19.15 3.09 -24.63
CA SER A 260 -19.24 4.54 -24.62
C SER A 260 -17.99 5.21 -25.19
N ALA A 261 -18.17 6.40 -25.77
CA ALA A 261 -17.07 7.25 -26.22
C ALA A 261 -16.08 7.59 -25.09
N HIS A 262 -16.57 7.65 -23.84
CA HIS A 262 -15.74 7.90 -22.66
C HIS A 262 -14.64 6.85 -22.48
N LEU A 263 -14.95 5.56 -22.67
CA LEU A 263 -13.93 4.51 -22.58
C LEU A 263 -13.14 4.36 -23.88
N GLN A 264 -13.82 4.45 -25.03
CA GLN A 264 -13.16 4.30 -26.34
C GLN A 264 -12.08 5.36 -26.55
N GLY A 265 -12.28 6.56 -26.00
CA GLY A 265 -11.35 7.66 -26.12
C GLY A 265 -11.25 8.18 -27.56
N HIS A 266 -10.50 9.27 -27.74
CA HIS A 266 -10.36 9.92 -29.04
C HIS A 266 -8.92 10.40 -29.28
N PRO A 267 -8.48 10.51 -30.53
CA PRO A 267 -7.23 11.19 -30.89
C PRO A 267 -7.22 12.63 -30.39
N VAL A 268 -6.15 13.06 -29.73
CA VAL A 268 -5.97 14.46 -29.29
C VAL A 268 -4.77 15.15 -29.92
N ALA A 269 -3.78 14.39 -30.41
CA ALA A 269 -2.62 14.93 -31.10
C ALA A 269 -2.01 13.86 -32.03
N ALA A 270 -1.52 14.29 -33.18
CA ALA A 270 -0.62 13.50 -34.02
C ALA A 270 0.73 14.24 -34.06
N THR A 271 1.81 13.59 -33.66
CA THR A 271 3.14 14.20 -33.66
C THR A 271 4.05 13.41 -34.60
N SER A 272 5.13 14.01 -35.09
CA SER A 272 6.10 13.30 -35.95
C SER A 272 6.74 12.07 -35.27
N LYS A 273 6.69 12.00 -33.93
CA LYS A 273 7.26 10.90 -33.12
C LYS A 273 6.23 9.86 -32.67
N PHE A 274 4.94 10.20 -32.67
CA PHE A 274 3.84 9.33 -32.25
C PHE A 274 2.70 9.43 -33.26
N ASN A 275 2.37 8.31 -33.93
CA ASN A 275 1.36 8.25 -34.99
C ASN A 275 0.01 8.88 -34.56
N VAL A 276 -0.49 8.54 -33.35
CA VAL A 276 -1.67 9.18 -32.72
C VAL A 276 -1.55 9.06 -31.20
N ILE A 277 -1.68 10.18 -30.47
CA ILE A 277 -1.89 10.20 -29.02
C ILE A 277 -3.41 10.23 -28.79
N SER A 278 -3.93 9.16 -28.19
CA SER A 278 -5.32 9.06 -27.77
C SER A 278 -5.48 9.52 -26.32
N THR A 279 -6.67 10.00 -25.95
CA THR A 279 -7.05 10.26 -24.54
C THR A 279 -6.78 9.07 -23.62
N ARG A 280 -6.80 7.84 -24.17
CA ARG A 280 -6.46 6.61 -23.43
C ARG A 280 -5.02 6.54 -22.93
N LEU A 281 -4.12 7.32 -23.51
CA LEU A 281 -2.68 7.35 -23.19
C LEU A 281 -2.25 8.66 -22.51
N LEU A 282 -3.18 9.58 -22.23
CA LEU A 282 -2.89 10.89 -21.62
C LEU A 282 -2.66 10.82 -20.11
N ASN A 283 -1.69 10.01 -19.70
CA ASN A 283 -1.26 9.91 -18.30
C ASN A 283 -0.29 11.06 -17.92
N ILE A 284 -0.70 12.29 -18.24
CA ILE A 284 0.02 13.52 -17.91
C ILE A 284 -0.67 14.15 -16.70
N LYS A 285 0.13 14.77 -15.82
CA LYS A 285 -0.38 15.55 -14.69
C LYS A 285 -1.40 16.59 -15.20
N ASP A 286 -2.49 16.79 -14.45
CA ASP A 286 -3.64 17.65 -14.77
C ASP A 286 -4.55 17.15 -15.90
N CYS A 287 -4.04 16.51 -16.95
CA CYS A 287 -4.87 15.87 -17.99
C CYS A 287 -5.58 14.62 -17.47
N LYS A 288 -4.91 13.85 -16.60
CA LYS A 288 -5.37 12.53 -16.21
C LYS A 288 -6.70 12.54 -15.45
N GLU A 289 -7.01 13.60 -14.69
CA GLU A 289 -8.26 13.64 -13.90
C GLU A 289 -9.49 13.82 -14.78
N CYS A 290 -9.36 14.58 -15.88
CA CYS A 290 -10.43 14.73 -16.87
C CYS A 290 -10.53 13.49 -17.77
N HIS A 291 -9.40 12.89 -18.16
CA HIS A 291 -9.37 11.77 -19.11
C HIS A 291 -9.44 10.38 -18.48
N LYS A 292 -9.48 10.25 -17.14
CA LYS A 292 -9.43 8.94 -16.43
C LYS A 292 -10.49 7.93 -16.82
N LEU A 293 -11.60 8.36 -17.41
CA LEU A 293 -12.63 7.45 -17.94
C LEU A 293 -12.07 6.54 -19.05
N GLY A 294 -11.15 7.02 -19.87
CA GLY A 294 -10.52 6.25 -20.96
C GLY A 294 -9.09 5.79 -20.67
N LEU A 295 -8.44 6.37 -19.66
CA LEU A 295 -7.02 6.11 -19.38
C LEU A 295 -6.73 4.63 -19.14
N SER A 296 -5.77 4.11 -19.87
CA SER A 296 -5.29 2.73 -19.73
C SER A 296 -3.84 2.74 -19.29
N TYR A 297 -3.52 1.90 -18.31
CA TYR A 297 -2.16 1.68 -17.84
C TYR A 297 -1.63 0.31 -18.32
N GLU A 298 -0.31 0.13 -18.27
CA GLU A 298 0.34 -1.12 -18.71
C GLU A 298 -0.15 -2.38 -17.97
N PHE A 299 -0.65 -2.21 -16.75
CA PHE A 299 -1.16 -3.30 -15.91
C PHE A 299 -2.67 -3.53 -16.05
N ASP A 300 -3.36 -2.79 -16.91
CA ASP A 300 -4.78 -2.94 -17.14
C ASP A 300 -5.05 -3.99 -18.23
N ARG A 301 -6.00 -4.90 -17.99
CA ARG A 301 -6.55 -5.76 -19.06
C ARG A 301 -7.42 -4.92 -20.00
N VAL A 302 -8.29 -4.11 -19.41
CA VAL A 302 -9.05 -3.05 -20.06
C VAL A 302 -8.97 -1.85 -19.14
N GLY A 303 -8.47 -0.73 -19.66
CA GLY A 303 -8.34 0.51 -18.89
C GLY A 303 -9.68 1.16 -18.55
N GLY A 304 -9.59 2.41 -18.13
CA GLY A 304 -10.70 3.25 -17.71
C GLY A 304 -11.00 3.14 -16.22
N SER A 305 -11.76 4.12 -15.73
CA SER A 305 -12.14 4.21 -14.32
C SER A 305 -13.64 4.43 -14.18
N CYS A 306 -14.25 3.77 -13.19
CA CYS A 306 -15.64 3.96 -12.82
C CYS A 306 -15.84 5.04 -11.73
N ASN A 307 -14.79 5.65 -11.19
CA ASN A 307 -14.90 6.58 -10.06
C ASN A 307 -15.06 8.07 -10.45
N ALA A 308 -15.33 8.38 -11.72
CA ALA A 308 -15.45 9.76 -12.18
C ALA A 308 -16.78 10.41 -11.75
N CYS A 309 -17.90 9.71 -11.92
CA CYS A 309 -19.23 10.24 -11.61
C CYS A 309 -19.64 9.97 -10.16
N HIS A 310 -19.38 8.77 -9.64
CA HIS A 310 -19.57 8.40 -8.24
C HIS A 310 -18.20 8.11 -7.60
N PRO A 311 -17.57 9.10 -6.95
CA PRO A 311 -16.21 8.98 -6.46
C PRO A 311 -16.00 7.83 -5.48
N SER A 312 -14.82 7.21 -5.59
CA SER A 312 -14.28 6.32 -4.55
C SER A 312 -13.98 7.15 -3.29
N HIS A 313 -14.16 6.64 -2.08
CA HIS A 313 -14.50 5.24 -1.73
C HIS A 313 -15.96 5.02 -1.31
N LYS A 314 -16.78 6.08 -1.38
CA LYS A 314 -18.21 6.03 -1.03
C LYS A 314 -19.07 5.42 -2.15
N PHE A 315 -18.72 5.65 -3.42
CA PHE A 315 -19.44 5.19 -4.62
C PHE A 315 -20.95 5.48 -4.57
N SER A 316 -21.32 6.71 -4.21
CA SER A 316 -22.73 7.08 -4.06
C SER A 316 -23.42 7.33 -5.39
N VAL A 317 -24.56 6.67 -5.60
CA VAL A 317 -25.44 6.94 -6.76
C VAL A 317 -25.99 8.37 -6.73
N ALA A 318 -26.18 8.95 -5.53
CA ALA A 318 -26.62 10.34 -5.40
C ALA A 318 -25.56 11.30 -5.96
N ASP A 319 -24.29 11.07 -5.64
CA ASP A 319 -23.17 11.88 -6.16
C ASP A 319 -23.09 11.77 -7.70
N ALA A 320 -23.34 10.59 -8.27
CA ALA A 320 -23.40 10.42 -9.74
C ALA A 320 -24.63 11.04 -10.42
N ARG A 321 -25.71 11.32 -9.67
CA ARG A 321 -26.92 11.98 -10.19
C ARG A 321 -26.90 13.49 -9.98
N ALA A 322 -25.96 13.99 -9.18
CA ALA A 322 -25.80 15.41 -8.97
C ALA A 322 -25.51 16.10 -10.30
N TYR A 323 -26.03 17.32 -10.45
CA TYR A 323 -25.92 18.07 -11.69
C TYR A 323 -24.45 18.38 -12.05
N ASP A 324 -23.61 18.59 -11.03
CA ASP A 324 -22.20 18.97 -11.14
C ASP A 324 -21.27 17.79 -11.43
N ALA A 325 -21.78 16.55 -11.44
CA ALA A 325 -20.99 15.36 -11.75
C ALA A 325 -20.38 15.42 -13.16
N CYS A 326 -21.10 16.00 -14.12
CA CYS A 326 -20.66 16.16 -15.50
C CYS A 326 -19.91 17.48 -15.73
N GLU A 327 -20.24 18.51 -14.97
CA GLU A 327 -19.73 19.88 -15.16
C GLU A 327 -18.21 19.94 -14.99
N LYS A 328 -17.64 19.17 -14.06
CA LYS A 328 -16.19 19.09 -13.80
C LYS A 328 -15.33 18.92 -15.06
N CYS A 329 -15.86 18.27 -16.09
CA CYS A 329 -15.18 18.10 -17.37
C CYS A 329 -15.86 18.86 -18.51
N HIS A 330 -17.19 18.96 -18.50
CA HIS A 330 -17.96 19.50 -19.63
C HIS A 330 -18.32 20.99 -19.52
N ILE A 331 -18.13 21.59 -18.34
CA ILE A 331 -18.45 22.99 -18.06
C ILE A 331 -17.36 23.58 -17.17
N GLY A 332 -16.57 24.50 -17.70
CA GLY A 332 -15.43 25.07 -16.96
C GLY A 332 -14.15 24.23 -17.01
N GLY A 333 -14.13 23.16 -17.81
CA GLY A 333 -12.90 22.51 -18.24
C GLY A 333 -12.11 23.33 -19.29
N PRO A 334 -11.05 22.77 -19.89
CA PRO A 334 -10.36 23.43 -21.01
C PRO A 334 -11.31 23.76 -22.17
N GLU A 335 -10.95 24.72 -23.02
CA GLU A 335 -11.81 25.16 -24.15
C GLU A 335 -12.31 23.99 -25.02
N HIS A 336 -11.48 22.96 -25.22
CA HIS A 336 -11.80 21.77 -26.01
C HIS A 336 -12.79 20.79 -25.35
N SER A 337 -13.27 21.10 -24.15
CA SER A 337 -14.21 20.28 -23.39
C SER A 337 -15.56 20.97 -23.16
N GLN A 338 -15.65 22.25 -23.52
CA GLN A 338 -16.84 23.07 -23.30
C GLN A 338 -18.00 22.59 -24.16
N LEU A 339 -19.16 22.42 -23.54
CA LEU A 339 -20.41 22.21 -24.26
C LEU A 339 -20.77 23.47 -25.06
N ASP A 340 -21.46 23.26 -26.19
CA ASP A 340 -22.03 24.37 -26.96
C ASP A 340 -23.07 25.10 -26.11
N THR A 341 -22.72 26.28 -25.62
CA THR A 341 -23.57 27.15 -24.80
C THR A 341 -24.35 28.17 -25.62
N SER A 342 -24.27 28.11 -26.96
CA SER A 342 -25.04 29.00 -27.82
C SER A 342 -26.55 28.81 -27.65
N GLU A 343 -27.33 29.87 -27.84
CA GLU A 343 -28.80 29.84 -27.74
C GLU A 343 -29.47 28.92 -28.79
N ARG A 344 -28.70 28.48 -29.80
CA ARG A 344 -29.16 27.52 -30.82
C ARG A 344 -29.11 26.08 -30.30
N SER A 345 -28.22 25.79 -29.38
CA SER A 345 -28.03 24.45 -28.82
C SER A 345 -29.09 24.13 -27.76
N ILE A 346 -29.41 22.85 -27.59
CA ILE A 346 -30.33 22.40 -26.52
C ILE A 346 -29.75 22.77 -25.15
N PHE A 347 -28.44 22.61 -24.98
CA PHE A 347 -27.75 22.90 -23.72
C PHE A 347 -27.79 24.41 -23.38
N GLY A 348 -27.52 25.28 -24.37
CA GLY A 348 -27.60 26.73 -24.20
C GLY A 348 -29.02 27.21 -23.86
N LYS A 349 -30.05 26.61 -24.48
CA LYS A 349 -31.46 26.87 -24.12
C LYS A 349 -31.77 26.50 -22.66
N VAL A 350 -31.32 25.32 -22.20
CA VAL A 350 -31.47 24.89 -20.81
C VAL A 350 -30.75 25.85 -19.86
N GLN A 351 -29.53 26.27 -20.20
CA GLN A 351 -28.77 27.22 -19.39
C GLN A 351 -29.42 28.60 -19.33
N GLY A 352 -30.02 29.07 -20.45
CA GLY A 352 -30.81 30.30 -20.49
C GLY A 352 -32.07 30.21 -19.61
N MET A 353 -32.78 29.09 -19.60
CA MET A 353 -33.92 28.89 -18.70
C MET A 353 -33.49 28.90 -17.22
N ARG A 354 -32.33 28.31 -16.90
CA ARG A 354 -31.76 28.34 -15.54
C ARG A 354 -31.38 29.75 -15.09
N SER A 355 -30.72 30.53 -15.94
CA SER A 355 -30.29 31.89 -15.58
C SER A 355 -31.46 32.84 -15.36
N GLN A 356 -32.58 32.59 -16.03
CA GLN A 356 -33.84 33.32 -15.86
C GLN A 356 -34.68 32.82 -14.66
N GLY A 357 -34.22 31.79 -13.94
CA GLY A 357 -34.93 31.20 -12.80
C GLY A 357 -36.19 30.41 -13.20
N LEU A 358 -36.34 30.03 -14.46
CA LEU A 358 -37.51 29.30 -14.97
C LEU A 358 -37.47 27.80 -14.62
N ILE A 359 -36.27 27.25 -14.44
CA ILE A 359 -36.06 25.84 -14.05
C ILE A 359 -34.94 25.75 -13.01
N THR A 360 -35.03 24.77 -12.09
CA THR A 360 -33.95 24.49 -11.13
C THR A 360 -32.88 23.60 -11.76
N LYS A 361 -31.71 23.49 -11.11
CA LYS A 361 -30.58 22.68 -11.61
C LYS A 361 -30.89 21.18 -11.57
N GLU A 362 -31.81 20.77 -10.70
CA GLU A 362 -32.22 19.39 -10.45
C GLU A 362 -33.29 18.92 -11.44
N LEU A 363 -33.95 19.85 -12.12
CA LEU A 363 -35.14 19.60 -12.92
C LEU A 363 -34.82 18.98 -14.30
N ILE A 364 -33.76 19.48 -14.95
CA ILE A 364 -33.19 18.89 -16.16
C ILE A 364 -31.71 18.67 -15.87
N THR A 365 -31.29 17.41 -15.78
CA THR A 365 -29.90 17.03 -15.52
C THR A 365 -29.27 16.48 -16.80
N CYS A 366 -27.94 16.36 -16.85
CA CYS A 366 -27.28 15.74 -17.99
C CYS A 366 -27.79 14.30 -18.18
N GLN A 367 -27.97 13.59 -17.07
CA GLN A 367 -28.39 12.20 -16.97
C GLN A 367 -29.86 12.00 -17.35
N SER A 368 -30.71 13.05 -17.36
CA SER A 368 -32.08 12.93 -17.86
C SER A 368 -32.16 12.81 -19.39
N CYS A 369 -31.12 13.26 -20.09
CA CYS A 369 -31.03 13.20 -21.55
C CYS A 369 -29.96 12.21 -22.05
N HIS A 370 -28.90 11.99 -21.29
CA HIS A 370 -27.78 11.10 -21.64
C HIS A 370 -27.77 9.86 -20.74
N GLY A 371 -27.54 8.68 -21.33
CA GLY A 371 -27.58 7.40 -20.59
C GLY A 371 -29.01 6.93 -20.24
N PRO A 372 -29.94 6.89 -21.21
CA PRO A 372 -31.34 6.52 -20.95
C PRO A 372 -31.48 5.14 -20.29
N ASN A 373 -32.54 4.94 -19.50
CA ASN A 373 -32.83 3.69 -18.80
C ASN A 373 -31.69 3.22 -17.86
N LYS A 374 -30.99 4.17 -17.22
CA LYS A 374 -29.82 3.91 -16.35
C LYS A 374 -28.61 3.33 -17.10
N SER A 375 -28.55 3.52 -18.42
CA SER A 375 -27.40 3.08 -19.21
C SER A 375 -26.15 3.84 -18.82
N HIS A 376 -25.02 3.15 -18.75
CA HIS A 376 -23.70 3.78 -18.55
C HIS A 376 -23.04 4.20 -19.87
N ASN A 377 -23.76 4.05 -20.99
CA ASN A 377 -23.35 4.59 -22.27
C ASN A 377 -23.95 5.99 -22.47
N TYR A 378 -23.26 7.01 -21.94
CA TYR A 378 -23.70 8.41 -22.02
C TYR A 378 -23.55 9.03 -23.42
N SER A 379 -22.97 8.31 -24.38
CA SER A 379 -23.02 8.67 -25.80
C SER A 379 -24.40 8.42 -26.41
N LYS A 380 -25.24 7.60 -25.75
CA LYS A 380 -26.66 7.42 -26.14
C LYS A 380 -27.48 8.57 -25.58
N THR A 381 -28.18 9.28 -26.46
CA THR A 381 -29.06 10.41 -26.13
C THR A 381 -30.52 10.03 -26.28
N PHE A 382 -31.36 10.54 -25.38
CA PHE A 382 -32.81 10.46 -25.43
C PHE A 382 -33.38 11.81 -25.03
N LEU A 383 -34.29 12.36 -25.84
CA LEU A 383 -35.03 13.55 -25.45
C LEU A 383 -36.36 13.10 -24.83
N PRO A 384 -36.58 13.31 -23.52
CA PRO A 384 -37.82 12.92 -22.87
C PRO A 384 -39.01 13.69 -23.46
N GLN A 385 -40.09 12.97 -23.77
CA GLN A 385 -41.29 13.56 -24.37
C GLN A 385 -42.02 14.53 -23.42
N ASN A 386 -41.83 14.34 -22.11
CA ASN A 386 -42.34 15.22 -21.06
C ASN A 386 -41.15 15.66 -20.21
N ILE A 387 -41.03 16.95 -19.96
CA ILE A 387 -40.00 17.53 -19.09
C ILE A 387 -40.69 18.11 -17.86
N GLU A 388 -40.11 17.87 -16.68
CA GLU A 388 -40.56 18.51 -15.45
C GLU A 388 -40.20 20.01 -15.50
N VAL A 389 -41.12 20.89 -15.12
CA VAL A 389 -40.98 22.35 -15.14
C VAL A 389 -41.47 22.93 -13.82
N LEU A 390 -40.96 24.10 -13.45
CA LEU A 390 -41.45 24.81 -12.28
C LEU A 390 -42.70 25.61 -12.67
N LEU A 391 -43.83 25.39 -11.99
CA LEU A 391 -45.07 26.14 -12.19
C LEU A 391 -45.55 26.69 -10.84
N PHE A 392 -45.62 28.02 -10.72
CA PHE A 392 -46.22 28.73 -9.58
C PHE A 392 -45.84 28.19 -8.19
N GLY A 393 -44.54 27.94 -7.97
CA GLY A 393 -44.03 27.46 -6.68
C GLY A 393 -44.13 25.94 -6.45
N GLY A 394 -44.53 25.16 -7.46
CA GLY A 394 -44.48 23.69 -7.48
C GLY A 394 -43.82 23.12 -8.74
N THR A 395 -43.81 21.79 -8.89
CA THR A 395 -43.36 21.11 -10.12
C THR A 395 -44.54 20.60 -10.96
N GLY A 396 -44.42 20.65 -12.29
CA GLY A 396 -45.40 20.15 -13.25
C GLY A 396 -44.73 19.54 -14.48
N LEU A 397 -45.47 18.89 -15.38
CA LEU A 397 -44.92 18.28 -16.60
C LEU A 397 -45.35 19.08 -17.83
N VAL A 398 -44.40 19.52 -18.65
CA VAL A 398 -44.67 20.07 -19.98
C VAL A 398 -44.34 19.02 -21.03
N LYS A 399 -45.33 18.72 -21.86
CA LYS A 399 -45.16 17.90 -23.05
C LYS A 399 -44.41 18.73 -24.09
N LEU A 400 -43.26 18.24 -24.53
CA LEU A 400 -42.53 18.92 -25.60
C LEU A 400 -43.35 18.85 -26.90
N PRO A 401 -43.41 19.93 -27.70
CA PRO A 401 -44.02 19.89 -29.02
C PRO A 401 -43.34 18.78 -29.84
N THR A 402 -44.15 17.88 -30.40
CA THR A 402 -43.69 16.89 -31.38
C THR A 402 -43.46 17.60 -32.72
N THR A 403 -42.50 18.50 -32.78
CA THR A 403 -42.12 19.16 -34.04
C THR A 403 -40.74 18.65 -34.46
N HIS A 404 -40.75 18.13 -35.69
CA HIS A 404 -39.73 17.38 -36.43
C HIS A 404 -38.27 17.82 -36.29
N ARG A 405 -37.41 16.80 -36.49
CA ARG A 405 -35.95 16.78 -36.67
C ARG A 405 -35.30 18.07 -37.17
#